data_AF-A0A3B9CTE0-F1
#
_entry.id   AF-A0A3B9CTE0-F1
#
_cell.length_a   1.000
_cell.length_b   1.000
_cell.length_c   1.000
_cell.angle_alpha   90.00
_cell.angle_beta   90.00
_cell.angle_gamma   90.00
#
_symmetry.space_group_name_H-M   'P 1'
#
loop_
_entity.id
_entity.type
_entity.pdbx_description
1 polymer ?
#
loop_
_entity_poly.entity_id
_entity_poly.type
_entity_poly.pdbx_seq_one_letter_code
_entity_poly.pdbx_strand_id
1 'polypeptide(L)'
;MRRCFLLLAPLFLLSAGCDSSSNSDRGASSADGDGTTSELESERLALNWYMEMEHGGYVAAKVHGYFSDGGLDVTIEPGGPGAPQQVIQLLATGKLKFGIANADQIVTA
;
A
#
# COMPACT_ATOMS: atom_id res chain seq x y z
N MET A 1 34.95 22.91 24.34
CA MET A 1 35.62 23.99 23.57
C MET A 1 35.24 23.80 22.10
N ARG A 2 34.22 24.50 21.58
CA ARG A 2 34.35 25.77 20.81
C ARG A 2 35.22 25.70 19.52
N ARG A 3 34.74 24.96 18.52
CA ARG A 3 34.80 25.25 17.06
C ARG A 3 33.51 24.64 16.48
N CYS A 4 32.49 25.35 15.97
CA CYS A 4 32.43 26.64 15.29
C CYS A 4 33.09 26.63 13.91
N PHE A 5 32.38 26.04 12.94
CA PHE A 5 32.38 26.46 11.55
C PHE A 5 30.91 26.74 11.16
N LEU A 6 30.69 27.62 10.18
CA LEU A 6 29.42 28.33 9.97
C LEU A 6 29.16 28.54 8.48
N LEU A 7 27.89 28.70 8.07
CA LEU A 7 27.44 28.97 6.68
C LEU A 7 27.63 27.74 5.74
N LEU A 8 26.98 27.54 4.58
CA LEU A 8 25.96 28.25 3.78
C LEU A 8 25.32 27.19 2.84
N ALA A 9 24.06 27.17 2.38
CA ALA A 9 22.72 27.66 2.80
C ALA A 9 21.65 26.83 2.01
N PRO A 10 20.36 26.81 2.38
CA PRO A 10 19.35 25.98 1.68
C PRO A 10 18.93 26.59 0.33
N LEU A 11 18.68 25.73 -0.67
CA LEU A 11 18.09 26.11 -1.96
C LEU A 11 16.64 25.63 -2.03
N PHE A 12 15.71 26.57 -2.18
CA PHE A 12 14.26 26.36 -2.22
C PHE A 12 13.68 27.16 -3.41
N LEU A 13 12.51 26.75 -3.90
CA LEU A 13 11.83 27.24 -5.13
C LEU A 13 12.58 27.01 -6.45
N LEU A 14 11.92 26.28 -7.37
CA LEU A 14 11.45 26.94 -8.59
C LEU A 14 10.11 26.35 -9.03
N SER A 15 9.06 27.16 -9.00
CA SER A 15 7.70 26.77 -9.38
C SER A 15 7.36 27.30 -10.77
N ALA A 16 7.08 26.39 -11.70
CA ALA A 16 6.39 26.70 -12.96
C ALA A 16 5.11 25.83 -13.02
N GLY A 17 3.93 26.33 -13.40
CA GLY A 17 3.60 27.70 -13.84
C GLY A 17 3.26 27.76 -15.33
N CYS A 18 2.10 27.22 -15.70
CA CYS A 18 1.43 27.54 -16.94
C CYS A 18 -0.09 27.48 -16.71
N ASP A 19 -0.75 28.62 -16.84
CA ASP A 19 -2.21 28.72 -16.96
C ASP A 19 -2.55 28.91 -18.45
N SER A 20 -3.53 28.16 -18.94
CA SER A 20 -4.06 28.34 -20.30
C SER A 20 -5.47 27.76 -20.42
N SER A 21 -6.46 28.49 -19.89
CA SER A 21 -7.87 28.17 -20.10
C SER A 21 -8.32 28.44 -21.55
N SER A 22 -8.41 27.40 -22.39
CA SER A 22 -9.01 27.49 -23.74
C SER A 22 -9.91 26.29 -24.04
N ASN A 23 -11.21 26.44 -23.78
CA ASN A 23 -12.24 25.44 -24.09
C ASN A 23 -12.66 25.49 -25.58
N SER A 24 -12.55 24.39 -26.31
CA SER A 24 -13.27 24.15 -27.58
C SER A 24 -13.27 22.67 -27.95
N ASP A 25 -14.42 22.16 -28.39
CA ASP A 25 -14.62 20.77 -28.80
C ASP A 25 -13.95 20.42 -30.13
N ARG A 26 -13.42 19.19 -30.24
CA ARG A 26 -13.91 18.13 -31.17
C ARG A 26 -12.92 16.96 -31.19
N GLY A 27 -13.45 15.75 -31.00
CA GLY A 27 -12.62 14.55 -30.85
C GLY A 27 -12.26 13.84 -32.15
N ALA A 28 -11.41 12.82 -32.00
CA ALA A 28 -11.36 11.64 -32.85
C ALA A 28 -11.13 10.43 -31.94
N SER A 29 -11.71 9.27 -32.27
CA SER A 29 -11.39 8.03 -31.56
C SER A 29 -10.10 7.45 -32.14
N SER A 30 -9.02 7.47 -31.35
CA SER A 30 -7.91 6.56 -31.53
C SER A 30 -8.09 5.41 -30.55
N ALA A 31 -8.72 4.34 -31.01
CA ALA A 31 -8.84 3.09 -30.26
C ALA A 31 -7.53 2.28 -30.33
N ASP A 32 -6.43 2.88 -29.87
CA ASP A 32 -5.26 2.12 -29.42
C ASP A 32 -5.65 1.45 -28.10
N GLY A 33 -6.46 0.39 -28.22
CA GLY A 33 -6.73 -0.56 -27.17
C GLY A 33 -5.49 -1.40 -26.92
N ASP A 34 -4.47 -0.76 -26.34
CA ASP A 34 -3.30 -1.45 -25.83
C ASP A 34 -3.75 -2.60 -24.92
N GLY A 35 -3.27 -3.79 -25.25
CA GLY A 35 -3.67 -5.04 -24.59
C GLY A 35 -3.01 -5.23 -23.23
N THR A 36 -2.78 -4.15 -22.47
CA THR A 36 -2.42 -4.23 -21.04
C THR A 36 -3.56 -4.91 -20.30
N THR A 37 -3.49 -6.23 -20.28
CA THR A 37 -4.19 -7.08 -19.32
C THR A 37 -3.68 -6.63 -17.97
N SER A 38 -4.52 -5.97 -17.18
CA SER A 38 -4.12 -5.35 -15.91
C SER A 38 -3.57 -6.42 -14.97
N GLU A 39 -2.25 -6.55 -14.91
CA GLU A 39 -1.57 -7.52 -14.08
C GLU A 39 -1.84 -7.19 -12.61
N LEU A 40 -2.41 -8.15 -11.88
CA LEU A 40 -2.80 -7.94 -10.49
C LEU A 40 -1.55 -7.84 -9.61
N GLU A 41 -1.47 -6.84 -8.72
CA GLU A 41 -0.37 -6.79 -7.75
C GLU A 41 -0.47 -8.01 -6.82
N SER A 42 0.52 -8.91 -6.90
CA SER A 42 0.57 -10.10 -6.07
C SER A 42 0.98 -9.73 -4.65
N GLU A 43 0.06 -9.91 -3.71
CA GLU A 43 0.17 -9.38 -2.35
C GLU A 43 -0.07 -10.42 -1.28
N ARG A 44 0.42 -10.14 -0.07
CA ARG A 44 0.34 -11.08 1.07
C ARG A 44 -0.33 -10.42 2.25
N LEU A 45 -1.37 -11.07 2.78
CA LEU A 45 -2.07 -10.71 4.00
C LEU A 45 -1.76 -11.76 5.07
N ALA A 46 -0.84 -11.44 5.99
CA ALA A 46 -0.48 -12.38 7.06
C ALA A 46 -1.39 -12.20 8.29
N LEU A 47 -1.94 -13.31 8.79
CA LEU A 47 -2.77 -13.31 9.99
C LEU A 47 -1.91 -13.31 11.26
N ASN A 48 -2.36 -12.61 12.31
CA ASN A 48 -1.77 -12.65 13.65
C ASN A 48 -1.90 -14.04 14.30
N TRP A 49 -2.89 -14.83 13.89
CA TRP A 49 -3.24 -16.11 14.48
C TRP A 49 -3.68 -17.12 13.42
N TYR A 50 -4.13 -18.31 13.86
CA TYR A 50 -4.80 -19.25 12.97
C TYR A 50 -6.08 -18.65 12.37
N MET A 51 -6.54 -19.21 11.26
CA MET A 51 -7.76 -18.75 10.60
C MET A 51 -8.98 -19.06 11.49
N GLU A 52 -9.70 -18.00 11.86
CA GLU A 52 -10.83 -18.02 12.80
C GLU A 52 -11.96 -17.12 12.27
N MET A 53 -13.10 -17.05 12.98
CA MET A 53 -14.31 -16.37 12.47
C MET A 53 -14.11 -14.87 12.19
N GLU A 54 -13.24 -14.18 12.95
CA GLU A 54 -12.87 -12.78 12.70
C GLU A 54 -12.16 -12.58 11.35
N HIS A 55 -11.44 -13.60 10.89
CA HIS A 55 -10.74 -13.61 9.60
C HIS A 55 -11.66 -13.89 8.40
N GLY A 56 -12.94 -14.21 8.64
CA GLY A 56 -13.90 -14.58 7.61
C GLY A 56 -14.14 -13.50 6.55
N GLY A 57 -13.99 -12.22 6.89
CA GLY A 57 -14.11 -11.11 5.93
C GLY A 57 -13.08 -11.15 4.81
N TYR A 58 -11.84 -11.56 5.11
CA TYR A 58 -10.76 -11.67 4.12
C TYR A 58 -10.97 -12.88 3.20
N VAL A 59 -11.48 -13.99 3.76
CA VAL A 59 -11.85 -15.17 2.97
C VAL A 59 -13.01 -14.84 2.03
N ALA A 60 -14.04 -14.13 2.51
CA ALA A 60 -15.15 -13.65 1.69
C ALA A 60 -14.67 -12.72 0.57
N ALA A 61 -13.76 -11.78 0.85
CA ALA A 61 -13.18 -10.91 -0.16
C ALA A 61 -12.40 -11.67 -1.25
N LYS A 62 -11.69 -12.76 -0.91
CA LYS A 62 -11.04 -13.63 -1.91
C LYS A 62 -12.05 -14.49 -2.69
N VAL A 63 -13.08 -15.02 -2.04
CA VAL A 63 -14.11 -15.87 -2.67
C VAL A 63 -15.02 -15.07 -3.61
N HIS A 64 -15.32 -13.81 -3.29
CA HIS A 64 -16.18 -12.94 -4.10
C HIS A 64 -15.44 -12.07 -5.12
N GLY A 65 -14.11 -12.18 -5.22
CA GLY A 65 -13.31 -11.48 -6.22
C GLY A 65 -12.89 -10.04 -5.85
N TYR A 66 -13.33 -9.51 -4.72
CA TYR A 66 -13.13 -8.10 -4.33
C TYR A 66 -11.67 -7.65 -4.24
N PHE A 67 -10.72 -8.57 -4.02
CA PHE A 67 -9.29 -8.25 -4.14
C PHE A 67 -8.89 -7.99 -5.59
N SER A 68 -9.34 -8.83 -6.53
CA SER A 68 -9.06 -8.70 -7.96
C SER A 68 -9.80 -7.53 -8.60
N ASP A 69 -11.02 -7.23 -8.14
CA ASP A 69 -11.73 -5.98 -8.48
C ASP A 69 -10.93 -4.73 -8.02
N GLY A 70 -10.18 -4.86 -6.93
CA GLY A 70 -9.23 -3.87 -6.42
C GLY A 70 -7.83 -3.92 -7.04
N GLY A 71 -7.60 -4.75 -8.06
CA GLY A 71 -6.31 -4.89 -8.75
C GLY A 71 -5.27 -5.77 -8.04
N LEU A 72 -5.67 -6.59 -7.06
CA LEU A 72 -4.75 -7.41 -6.24
C LEU A 72 -4.99 -8.93 -6.40
N ASP A 73 -3.92 -9.72 -6.40
CA ASP A 73 -3.97 -11.16 -6.07
C ASP A 73 -3.43 -11.37 -4.66
N VAL A 74 -4.34 -11.38 -3.68
CA VAL A 74 -3.98 -11.50 -2.25
C VAL A 74 -3.88 -12.96 -1.84
N THR A 75 -2.70 -13.40 -1.44
CA THR A 75 -2.50 -14.64 -0.68
C THR A 75 -2.70 -14.37 0.81
N ILE A 76 -3.62 -15.11 1.45
CA ILE A 76 -3.84 -15.05 2.90
C ILE A 76 -2.90 -16.06 3.55
N GLU A 77 -1.91 -15.58 4.30
CA GLU A 77 -0.95 -16.43 5.03
C GLU A 77 -1.47 -16.72 6.44
N PRO A 78 -1.71 -17.98 6.83
CA PRO A 78 -2.18 -18.31 8.18
C PRO A 78 -1.08 -18.07 9.22
N GLY A 79 -1.48 -17.52 10.37
CA GLY A 79 -0.60 -17.32 11.52
C GLY A 79 -0.54 -18.53 12.47
N GLY A 80 -0.31 -18.24 13.76
CA GLY A 80 -0.16 -19.22 14.82
C GLY A 80 0.63 -18.65 16.02
N PRO A 81 1.11 -19.47 16.96
CA PRO A 81 1.66 -19.01 18.25
C PRO A 81 2.79 -17.96 18.23
N GLY A 82 3.60 -17.90 17.16
CA GLY A 82 4.65 -16.88 16.98
C GLY A 82 4.29 -15.74 16.02
N ALA A 83 3.14 -15.82 15.36
CA ALA A 83 2.75 -14.88 14.32
C ALA A 83 2.46 -13.45 14.83
N PRO A 84 1.91 -13.17 16.03
CA PRO A 84 1.66 -11.80 16.47
C PRO A 84 2.95 -10.97 16.49
N GLN A 85 4.04 -11.51 17.04
CA GLN A 85 5.33 -10.84 17.09
C GLN A 85 6.03 -10.83 15.72
N GLN A 86 5.86 -11.87 14.91
CA GLN A 86 6.45 -11.92 13.56
C GLN A 86 5.81 -10.90 12.60
N VAL A 87 4.48 -10.82 12.55
CA VAL A 87 3.74 -9.96 11.62
C VAL A 87 4.03 -8.48 11.89
N ILE A 88 3.98 -8.03 13.15
CA ILE A 88 4.28 -6.62 13.46
C ILE A 88 5.72 -6.23 13.10
N GLN A 89 6.69 -7.13 13.25
CA GLN A 89 8.09 -6.89 12.87
C GLN A 89 8.29 -6.87 11.35
N LEU A 90 7.53 -7.68 10.59
CA LEU A 90 7.56 -7.66 9.13
C LEU A 90 6.90 -6.39 8.56
N LEU A 91 5.79 -5.94 9.15
CA LEU A 91 5.16 -4.65 8.83
C LEU A 91 6.11 -3.47 9.14
N ALA A 92 6.64 -3.41 10.37
CA ALA A 92 7.53 -2.33 10.80
C ALA A 92 8.87 -2.26 10.02
N THR A 93 9.29 -3.36 9.38
CA THR A 93 10.48 -3.40 8.51
C THR A 93 10.16 -3.32 7.01
N GLY A 94 8.90 -3.09 6.63
CA GLY A 94 8.47 -2.98 5.22
C GLY A 94 8.60 -4.29 4.41
N LYS A 95 8.77 -5.44 5.08
CA LYS A 95 8.88 -6.78 4.46
C LYS A 95 7.51 -7.44 4.20
N LEU A 96 6.45 -6.78 4.65
CA LEU A 96 5.06 -7.14 4.46
C LEU A 96 4.27 -5.83 4.32
N LYS A 97 3.38 -5.73 3.33
CA LYS A 97 2.47 -4.59 3.15
C LYS A 97 1.22 -4.70 4.03
N PHE A 98 0.62 -5.90 4.11
CA PHE A 98 -0.65 -6.13 4.79
C PHE A 98 -0.56 -7.27 5.81
N GLY A 99 -1.08 -7.04 7.02
CA GLY A 99 -1.11 -8.05 8.06
C GLY A 99 -1.98 -7.64 9.24
N ILE A 100 -2.44 -8.62 9.99
CA ILE A 100 -3.21 -8.41 11.22
C ILE A 100 -2.23 -8.32 12.40
N ALA A 101 -2.47 -7.39 13.32
CA ALA A 101 -1.71 -7.22 14.54
C ALA A 101 -2.66 -6.89 15.70
N ASN A 102 -2.28 -7.27 16.92
CA ASN A 102 -3.12 -7.03 18.09
C ASN A 102 -3.01 -5.56 18.55
N ALA A 103 -4.07 -5.02 19.15
CA ALA A 103 -4.12 -3.60 19.50
C ALA A 103 -3.04 -3.17 20.52
N ASP A 104 -2.65 -4.06 21.43
CA ASP A 104 -1.55 -3.86 22.40
C ASP A 104 -0.17 -3.70 21.75
N GLN A 105 -0.02 -4.15 20.50
CA GLN A 105 1.22 -4.02 19.73
C GLN A 105 1.31 -2.68 18.97
N ILE A 106 0.22 -1.92 18.92
CA ILE A 106 0.08 -0.66 18.16
C ILE A 106 -0.15 0.54 19.09
N VAL A 107 -0.97 0.37 20.14
CA VAL A 107 -1.39 1.45 21.03
C VAL A 107 -0.40 1.65 22.16
N THR A 108 0.54 2.58 21.98
CA THR A 108 1.42 3.09 23.04
C THR A 108 0.71 4.19 23.85
N ALA A 109 0.80 4.11 25.18
CA ALA A 109 0.30 5.13 26.12
C ALA A 109 1.37 6.20 26.45
#